data_AF-A0AAW1MFE2-F1
#
_entry.id   AF-A0AAW1MFE2-F1
#
_cell.length_a   1.000
_cell.length_b   1.000
_cell.length_c   1.000
_cell.angle_alpha   90.00
_cell.angle_beta   90.00
_cell.angle_gamma   90.00
#
_symmetry.space_group_name_H-M   'P 1'
#
loop_
_entity.id
_entity.type
_entity.pdbx_description
1 polymer ?
#
loop_
_entity_poly.entity_id
_entity_poly.type
_entity_poly.pdbx_seq_one_letter_code
_entity_poly.pdbx_strand_id
1 'polypeptide(L)'
;MSFNNLKVNDSVYVDNSITNYEFHTYQPYAATTFNNNDEIRIPIQTSNIYTLPSDSYIYIEGRLLKADDIVTSSLTFVNNGLAFLFEEIRYELAGTVIVRNKNPGITSTLKPV
;
A
#
# COMPACT_ATOMS: atom_id res chain seq x y z
N MET A 1 -10.08 39.27 4.27
CA MET A 1 -9.37 37.98 4.26
C MET A 1 -8.09 38.15 5.05
N SER A 2 -7.95 37.45 6.17
CA SER A 2 -6.71 37.45 6.96
C SER A 2 -5.73 36.48 6.31
N PHE A 3 -4.53 36.95 5.95
CA PHE A 3 -3.46 36.09 5.49
C PHE A 3 -2.81 35.43 6.71
N ASN A 4 -2.84 34.10 6.79
CA ASN A 4 -2.09 33.35 7.80
C ASN A 4 -0.61 33.37 7.39
N ASN A 5 0.13 34.35 7.91
CA ASN A 5 1.57 34.45 7.69
C ASN A 5 2.29 33.33 8.46
N LEU A 6 3.13 32.56 7.77
CA LEU A 6 3.97 31.52 8.38
C LEU A 6 4.97 32.16 9.35
N LYS A 7 4.89 31.81 10.63
CA LYS A 7 5.78 32.32 11.67
C LYS A 7 7.00 31.42 11.84
N VAL A 8 8.04 31.73 11.09
CA VAL A 8 9.29 30.95 11.02
C VAL A 8 10.07 30.94 12.35
N ASN A 9 9.80 31.90 13.25
CA ASN A 9 10.48 32.05 14.54
C ASN A 9 9.71 31.46 15.72
N ASP A 10 8.50 30.92 15.51
CA ASP A 10 7.76 30.30 16.61
C ASP A 10 8.43 28.98 17.00
N SER A 11 8.37 28.65 18.29
CA SER A 11 8.87 27.38 18.80
C SER A 11 8.17 26.22 18.09
N VAL A 12 8.94 25.20 17.70
CA VAL A 12 8.41 23.98 17.08
C VAL A 12 7.31 23.40 17.95
N TYR A 13 6.10 23.29 17.41
CA TYR A 13 5.01 22.57 18.04
C TYR A 13 5.28 21.07 17.92
N VAL A 14 5.59 20.43 19.04
CA VAL A 14 5.78 18.98 19.11
C VAL A 14 4.51 18.37 19.69
N ASP A 15 3.80 17.62 18.86
CA ASP A 15 2.62 16.87 19.27
C ASP A 15 3.02 15.46 19.74
N ASN A 16 2.75 15.15 21.01
CA ASN A 16 2.98 13.84 21.61
C ASN A 16 1.66 13.10 21.92
N SER A 17 0.57 13.46 21.26
CA SER A 17 -0.75 12.83 21.47
C SER A 17 -0.83 11.38 21.01
N ILE A 18 -0.03 10.99 20.00
CA ILE A 18 0.09 9.61 19.53
C ILE A 18 1.06 8.87 20.45
N THR A 19 0.52 7.99 21.30
CA THR A 19 1.29 7.25 22.31
C THR A 19 1.56 5.80 21.91
N ASN A 20 0.72 5.22 21.04
CA ASN A 20 0.85 3.86 20.56
C ASN A 20 0.18 3.71 19.18
N TYR A 21 0.57 2.67 18.46
CA TYR A 21 -0.12 2.19 17.26
C TYR A 21 -0.09 0.66 17.22
N GLU A 22 -1.08 0.08 16.56
CA GLU A 22 -1.22 -1.38 16.43
C GLU A 22 -1.44 -1.74 14.97
N PHE A 23 -0.96 -2.93 14.59
CA PHE A 23 -1.20 -3.47 13.26
C PHE A 23 -2.56 -4.18 13.22
N HIS A 24 -3.37 -3.83 12.22
CA HIS A 24 -4.66 -4.48 11.94
C HIS A 24 -4.63 -5.12 10.56
N THR A 25 -5.10 -6.36 10.47
CA THR A 25 -5.23 -7.08 9.20
C THR A 25 -6.60 -6.81 8.60
N TYR A 26 -6.60 -6.43 7.32
CA TYR A 26 -7.82 -6.24 6.54
C TYR A 26 -7.79 -7.19 5.34
N GLN A 27 -8.92 -7.86 5.10
CA GLN A 27 -9.07 -8.78 3.97
C GLN A 27 -9.65 -8.03 2.75
N PRO A 28 -9.34 -8.48 1.53
CA PRO A 28 -10.00 -7.98 0.33
C PRO A 28 -11.52 -8.13 0.41
N TYR A 29 -12.23 -7.09 -0.02
CA TYR A 29 -13.68 -7.09 -0.09
C TYR A 29 -14.17 -7.85 -1.32
N ALA A 30 -15.05 -8.82 -1.10
CA ALA A 30 -15.78 -9.54 -2.14
C ALA A 30 -14.91 -10.19 -3.25
N ALA A 31 -13.63 -10.43 -3.01
CA ALA A 31 -12.77 -11.15 -3.95
C ALA A 31 -13.12 -12.65 -3.92
N THR A 32 -13.87 -13.11 -4.92
CA THR A 32 -14.10 -14.55 -5.14
C THR A 32 -12.91 -15.21 -5.85
N THR A 33 -12.07 -14.42 -6.51
CA THR A 33 -10.88 -14.84 -7.25
C THR A 33 -9.77 -13.78 -7.20
N PHE A 34 -8.55 -14.19 -7.55
CA PHE A 34 -7.37 -13.32 -7.73
C PHE A 34 -6.70 -13.62 -9.08
N ASN A 35 -7.51 -13.64 -10.15
CA ASN A 35 -7.04 -13.91 -11.50
C ASN A 35 -6.48 -12.65 -12.16
N ASN A 36 -5.88 -12.84 -13.34
CA ASN A 36 -5.39 -11.74 -14.16
C ASN A 36 -6.52 -10.76 -14.49
N ASN A 37 -6.25 -9.47 -14.31
CA ASN A 37 -7.17 -8.33 -14.48
C ASN A 37 -8.25 -8.17 -13.39
N ASP A 38 -8.24 -9.00 -12.35
CA ASP A 38 -9.13 -8.79 -11.21
C ASP A 38 -8.67 -7.56 -10.41
N GLU A 39 -9.63 -6.73 -9.98
CA GLU A 39 -9.36 -5.62 -9.08
C GLU A 39 -9.49 -6.07 -7.62
N ILE A 40 -8.41 -5.92 -6.86
CA ILE A 40 -8.40 -6.20 -5.42
C ILE A 40 -8.68 -4.91 -4.67
N ARG A 41 -9.78 -4.86 -3.90
CA ARG A 41 -10.15 -3.71 -3.06
C ARG A 41 -10.09 -4.08 -1.58
N ILE A 42 -9.34 -3.32 -0.79
CA ILE A 42 -9.25 -3.51 0.67
C ILE A 42 -9.86 -2.27 1.34
N PRO A 43 -11.17 -2.25 1.61
CA PRO A 43 -11.81 -1.09 2.22
C PRO A 43 -11.57 -1.09 3.73
N ILE A 44 -11.10 0.05 4.26
CA ILE A 44 -11.03 0.31 5.70
C ILE A 44 -12.18 1.26 6.04
N GLN A 45 -13.28 0.72 6.57
CA GLN A 45 -14.49 1.46 6.92
C GLN A 45 -14.58 1.60 8.44
N THR A 46 -13.77 2.47 9.03
CA THR A 46 -13.87 2.76 10.48
C THR A 46 -13.85 4.26 10.71
N SER A 47 -14.84 4.75 11.47
CA SER A 47 -15.01 6.18 11.76
C SER A 47 -14.13 6.70 12.90
N ASN A 48 -13.45 5.79 13.62
CA ASN A 48 -12.75 6.11 14.86
C ASN A 48 -11.26 5.69 14.85
N ILE A 49 -10.69 5.41 13.67
CA ILE A 49 -9.30 4.96 13.55
C ILE A 49 -8.54 5.90 12.63
N TYR A 50 -7.41 6.39 13.10
CA TYR A 50 -6.40 7.04 12.27
C TYR A 50 -5.45 5.97 11.77
N THR A 51 -5.32 5.84 10.46
CA THR A 51 -4.38 4.92 9.83
C THR A 51 -3.09 5.66 9.46
N LEU A 52 -1.96 4.96 9.49
CA LEU A 52 -0.67 5.43 8.98
C LEU A 52 -0.31 4.62 7.72
N PRO A 53 -0.79 5.03 6.52
CA PRO A 53 -0.62 4.23 5.31
C PRO A 53 0.85 4.03 4.92
N SER A 54 1.73 4.97 5.28
CA SER A 54 3.16 4.90 4.96
C SER A 54 3.91 3.77 5.66
N ASP A 55 3.39 3.27 6.79
CA ASP A 55 3.95 2.12 7.53
C ASP A 55 3.03 0.90 7.42
N SER A 56 2.21 0.84 6.37
CA SER A 56 1.33 -0.30 6.09
C SER A 56 2.00 -1.26 5.10
N TYR A 57 1.62 -2.54 5.18
CA TYR A 57 2.17 -3.60 4.33
C TYR A 57 1.05 -4.37 3.62
N ILE A 58 1.30 -4.80 2.39
CA ILE A 58 0.45 -5.77 1.68
C ILE A 58 1.00 -7.17 1.95
N TYR A 59 0.22 -8.01 2.63
CA TYR A 59 0.56 -9.41 2.83
C TYR A 59 0.10 -10.23 1.62
N ILE A 60 1.04 -10.94 0.98
CA ILE A 60 0.77 -11.79 -0.18
C ILE A 60 1.21 -13.22 0.18
N GLU A 61 0.29 -14.16 0.05
CA GLU A 61 0.54 -15.58 0.24
C GLU A 61 0.10 -16.35 -1.01
N GLY A 62 0.88 -17.35 -1.42
CA GLY A 62 0.59 -18.16 -2.60
C GLY A 62 1.58 -19.29 -2.82
N ARG A 63 1.38 -20.04 -3.90
CA ARG A 63 2.28 -21.12 -4.34
C ARG A 63 2.99 -20.72 -5.62
N LEU A 64 4.28 -21.02 -5.70
CA LEU A 64 5.08 -20.81 -6.90
C LEU A 64 5.19 -22.13 -7.66
N LEU A 65 4.56 -22.21 -8.82
CA LEU A 65 4.46 -23.41 -9.65
C LEU A 65 5.28 -23.25 -10.94
N LYS A 66 5.84 -24.34 -11.45
CA LYS A 66 6.34 -24.41 -12.82
C LYS A 66 5.16 -24.57 -13.80
N ALA A 67 5.46 -24.50 -15.10
CA ALA A 67 4.47 -24.66 -16.17
C ALA A 67 3.74 -26.03 -16.17
N ASP A 68 4.27 -27.02 -15.44
CA ASP A 68 3.70 -28.36 -15.24
C ASP A 68 2.94 -28.48 -13.90
N ASP A 69 2.62 -27.37 -13.23
CA ASP A 69 1.97 -27.28 -11.92
C ASP A 69 2.76 -27.92 -10.76
N ILE A 70 4.06 -28.21 -10.97
CA ILE A 70 4.92 -28.77 -9.94
C ILE A 70 5.54 -27.65 -9.10
N VAL A 71 5.38 -27.75 -7.78
CA VAL A 71 6.05 -26.87 -6.81
C VAL A 71 7.55 -27.14 -6.87
N THR A 72 8.35 -26.08 -7.01
CA THR A 72 9.81 -26.21 -7.04
C THR A 72 10.46 -25.18 -6.13
N SER A 73 11.53 -25.58 -5.45
CA SER A 73 12.36 -24.68 -4.64
C SER A 73 13.39 -23.90 -5.46
N SER A 74 13.54 -24.20 -6.77
CA SER A 74 14.53 -23.56 -7.64
C SER A 74 14.08 -22.25 -8.28
N LEU A 75 12.81 -21.85 -8.10
CA LEU A 75 12.31 -20.59 -8.63
C LEU A 75 12.57 -19.47 -7.62
N THR A 76 13.19 -18.40 -8.08
CA THR A 76 13.46 -17.20 -7.29
C THR A 76 12.77 -16.01 -7.94
N PHE A 77 12.23 -15.11 -7.13
CA PHE A 77 11.74 -13.83 -7.64
C PHE A 77 12.91 -12.97 -8.12
N VAL A 78 12.69 -12.22 -9.21
CA VAL A 78 13.52 -11.06 -9.53
C VAL A 78 13.32 -9.98 -8.47
N ASN A 79 14.19 -8.97 -8.44
CA ASN A 79 13.99 -7.81 -7.57
C ASN A 79 12.58 -7.24 -7.81
N ASN A 80 11.85 -6.99 -6.71
CA ASN A 80 10.48 -6.48 -6.74
C ASN A 80 9.48 -7.39 -7.49
N GLY A 81 9.77 -8.69 -7.62
CA GLY A 81 9.03 -9.65 -8.45
C GLY A 81 7.52 -9.69 -8.19
N LEU A 82 7.10 -9.60 -6.93
CA LEU A 82 5.66 -9.61 -6.58
C LEU A 82 4.94 -8.33 -7.01
N ALA A 83 5.64 -7.19 -7.10
CA ALA A 83 5.02 -5.94 -7.54
C ALA A 83 4.70 -5.95 -9.05
N PHE A 84 5.31 -6.85 -9.84
CA PHE A 84 4.94 -7.06 -11.24
C PHE A 84 3.59 -7.75 -11.42
N LEU A 85 2.98 -8.29 -10.35
CA LEU A 85 1.63 -8.83 -10.40
C LEU A 85 0.56 -7.75 -10.54
N PHE A 86 0.90 -6.49 -10.24
CA PHE A 86 -0.03 -5.38 -10.25
C PHE A 86 0.25 -4.46 -11.44
N GLU A 87 -0.77 -4.16 -12.23
CA GLU A 87 -0.69 -3.05 -13.20
C GLU A 87 -0.72 -1.70 -12.48
N GLU A 88 -1.52 -1.58 -11.42
CA GLU A 88 -1.72 -0.33 -10.71
C GLU A 88 -2.11 -0.57 -9.25
N ILE A 89 -1.56 0.26 -8.35
CA ILE A 89 -1.95 0.34 -6.95
C ILE A 89 -2.42 1.77 -6.66
N ARG A 90 -3.59 1.89 -6.02
CA ARG A 90 -4.20 3.16 -5.65
C ARG A 90 -4.49 3.20 -4.16
N TYR A 91 -4.17 4.33 -3.54
CA TYR A 91 -4.69 4.68 -2.21
C TYR A 91 -5.76 5.75 -2.38
N GLU A 92 -6.98 5.42 -1.93
CA GLU A 92 -8.16 6.27 -2.03
C GLU A 92 -8.64 6.65 -0.63
N LEU A 93 -8.88 7.94 -0.41
CA LEU A 93 -9.49 8.46 0.82
C LEU A 93 -10.84 9.06 0.46
N ALA A 94 -11.91 8.52 1.04
CA ALA A 94 -13.29 8.95 0.76
C ALA A 94 -13.62 9.01 -0.74
N GLY A 95 -13.14 8.02 -1.53
CA GLY A 95 -13.35 7.94 -2.98
C GLY A 95 -12.47 8.88 -3.82
N THR A 96 -11.59 9.65 -3.19
CA THR A 96 -10.60 10.48 -3.88
C THR A 96 -9.25 9.77 -3.91
N VAL A 97 -8.67 9.61 -5.10
CA VAL A 97 -7.32 9.04 -5.26
C VAL A 97 -6.30 10.02 -4.70
N ILE A 98 -5.62 9.62 -3.62
CA ILE A 98 -4.56 10.40 -2.99
C ILE A 98 -3.21 10.05 -3.62
N VAL A 99 -2.96 8.76 -3.81
CA VAL A 99 -1.75 8.26 -4.47
C VAL A 99 -2.13 7.22 -5.50
N ARG A 100 -1.47 7.30 -6.66
CA ARG A 100 -1.59 6.34 -7.76
C ARG A 100 -0.19 5.94 -8.21
N ASN A 101 0.09 4.66 -8.19
CA ASN A 101 1.32 4.10 -8.75
C ASN A 101 0.94 3.12 -9.87
N LYS A 102 1.32 3.48 -11.11
CA LYS A 102 1.19 2.59 -12.27
C LYS A 102 2.50 1.85 -12.50
N ASN A 103 2.40 0.55 -12.78
CA ASN A 103 3.52 -0.38 -12.94
C ASN A 103 4.48 -0.40 -11.73
N PRO A 104 3.98 -0.71 -10.52
CA PRO A 104 4.79 -0.71 -9.29
C PRO A 104 6.02 -1.62 -9.38
N GLY A 105 5.99 -2.71 -10.14
CA GLY A 105 7.16 -3.55 -10.44
C GLY A 105 8.39 -2.75 -10.92
N ILE A 106 8.16 -1.70 -11.71
CA ILE A 106 9.23 -0.86 -12.28
C ILE A 106 9.46 0.38 -11.43
N THR A 107 8.40 1.11 -11.09
CA THR A 107 8.50 2.46 -10.52
C THR A 107 9.04 2.48 -9.09
N SER A 108 8.81 1.44 -8.29
CA SER A 108 9.36 1.36 -6.92
C SER A 108 10.82 0.89 -6.86
N THR A 109 11.38 0.44 -7.98
CA THR A 109 12.79 0.03 -8.08
C THR A 109 13.71 1.21 -8.48
N LEU A 110 13.13 2.30 -9.00
CA LEU A 110 13.87 3.49 -9.36
C LEU A 110 14.29 4.25 -8.09
N LYS A 111 15.60 4.43 -7.90
CA LYS A 111 16.12 5.30 -6.85
C LYS A 111 15.60 6.74 -7.11
N PRO A 112 15.03 7.43 -6.11
CA PRO A 112 14.76 8.85 -6.26
C PRO A 112 16.09 9.57 -6.50
N VAL A 113 16.16 10.33 -7.61
CA VAL A 113 17.30 11.19 -7.93
C VAL A 113 17.32 12.39 -6.99
#